data_AF-A0A4P9ZW63-F1
#
_entry.id   AF-A0A4P9ZW63-F1
#
_cell.length_a   1.000
_cell.length_b   1.000
_cell.length_c   1.000
_cell.angle_alpha   90.00
_cell.angle_beta   90.00
_cell.angle_gamma   90.00
#
_symmetry.space_group_name_H-M   'P 1'
#
loop_
_entity.id
_entity.type
_entity.pdbx_description
1 polymer ?
#
loop_
_entity_poly.entity_id
_entity_poly.type
_entity_poly.pdbx_seq_one_letter_code
_entity_poly.pdbx_strand_id
1 'polypeptide(L)'
;MDTNDWKYLDSCPLVLEFPDLDEKVVVAHAGVDVNAPIDDQDSNFTMYVPYMANVKVAVKYYKAHANWQEEWAQKQSQDGMTVVYGHAELKTPEVRPFIKGIDTSCYLGVELTANIYPGDEMVSVRCTKALKPGKSETAPLSK
;
A
#
# COMPACT_ATOMS: atom_id res chain seq x y z
N MET A 1 -17.32 8.53 16.41
CA MET A 1 -16.04 9.22 16.57
C MET A 1 -16.24 10.43 17.46
N ASP A 2 -15.35 10.62 18.42
CA ASP A 2 -15.32 11.78 19.29
C ASP A 2 -14.28 12.82 18.82
N THR A 3 -14.06 13.88 19.62
CA THR A 3 -13.09 14.93 19.29
C THR A 3 -11.64 14.43 19.25
N ASN A 4 -11.29 13.43 20.05
CA ASN A 4 -9.94 12.88 20.06
C ASN A 4 -9.70 12.03 18.82
N ASP A 5 -10.70 11.26 18.37
CA ASP A 5 -10.61 10.50 17.12
C ASP A 5 -10.33 11.42 15.92
N TRP A 6 -11.02 12.57 15.83
CA TRP A 6 -10.81 13.54 14.76
C TRP A 6 -9.41 14.17 14.81
N LYS A 7 -8.96 14.58 16.00
CA LYS A 7 -7.61 15.13 16.19
C LYS A 7 -6.52 14.13 15.80
N TYR A 8 -6.73 12.86 16.12
CA TYR A 8 -5.81 11.80 15.73
C TYR A 8 -5.72 11.68 14.20
N LEU A 9 -6.87 11.57 13.52
CA LEU A 9 -6.89 11.45 12.06
C LEU A 9 -6.28 12.67 11.35
N ASP A 10 -6.55 13.89 11.85
CA ASP A 10 -5.99 15.14 11.33
C ASP A 10 -4.47 15.23 11.52
N SER A 11 -3.94 14.54 12.54
CA SER A 11 -2.49 14.49 12.81
C SER A 11 -1.71 13.48 11.96
N CYS A 12 -2.40 12.59 11.25
CA CYS A 12 -1.74 11.57 10.43
C CYS A 12 -1.11 12.20 9.18
N PRO A 13 0.20 11.99 8.93
CA PRO A 13 0.83 12.49 7.72
C PRO A 13 0.38 11.69 6.49
N LEU A 14 0.43 12.31 5.31
CA LEU A 14 0.19 11.62 4.03
C LEU A 14 1.31 10.64 3.68
N VAL A 15 2.55 11.06 3.94
CA VAL A 15 3.76 10.24 3.77
C VAL A 15 4.59 10.33 5.05
N LEU A 16 5.05 9.19 5.53
CA LEU A 16 5.89 9.09 6.72
C LEU A 16 7.30 8.64 6.32
N GLU A 17 8.30 9.42 6.71
CA GLU A 17 9.72 9.11 6.47
C GLU A 17 10.39 8.60 7.75
N PHE A 18 11.35 7.70 7.60
CA PHE A 18 12.13 7.13 8.72
C PHE A 18 13.62 7.43 8.54
N PRO A 19 14.08 8.67 8.83
CA PRO A 19 15.46 9.08 8.58
C PRO A 19 16.50 8.42 9.49
N ASP A 20 16.06 7.86 10.62
CA ASP A 20 16.93 7.20 11.61
C ASP A 20 17.22 5.73 11.28
N LEU A 21 16.64 5.18 10.22
CA LEU A 21 16.97 3.85 9.72
C LEU A 21 18.21 3.94 8.81
N ASP A 22 19.10 2.93 8.89
CA ASP A 22 20.21 2.78 7.94
C ASP A 22 19.69 2.62 6.50
N GLU A 23 18.47 2.11 6.36
CA GLU A 23 17.73 1.94 5.11
C GLU A 23 16.79 3.13 4.88
N LYS A 24 16.77 3.68 3.66
CA LYS A 24 15.83 4.76 3.32
C LYS A 24 14.43 4.19 3.11
N VAL A 25 13.51 4.48 4.02
CA VAL A 25 12.13 3.98 3.98
C VAL A 25 11.13 5.13 4.05
N VAL A 26 10.15 5.10 3.15
CA VAL A 26 8.97 5.96 3.21
C VAL A 26 7.71 5.11 3.19
N VAL A 27 6.68 5.55 3.91
CA VAL A 27 5.39 4.86 4.03
C VAL A 27 4.30 5.79 3.52
N ALA A 28 3.46 5.28 2.63
CA ALA A 28 2.27 5.97 2.14
C ALA A 28 1.09 5.00 2.10
N HIS A 29 -0.16 5.51 2.11
CA HIS A 29 -1.33 4.64 2.04
C HIS A 29 -1.35 3.83 0.73
N ALA A 30 -1.19 4.49 -0.41
CA ALA A 30 -1.35 3.90 -1.72
C ALA A 30 -0.05 3.93 -2.56
N GLY A 31 0.69 5.04 -2.51
CA GLY A 31 1.99 5.15 -3.19
C GLY A 31 2.56 6.55 -3.09
N VAL A 32 3.61 6.83 -3.85
CA VAL A 32 4.23 8.16 -3.97
C VAL A 32 4.54 8.45 -5.44
N ASP A 33 4.37 9.71 -5.86
CA ASP A 33 4.68 10.17 -7.20
C ASP A 33 6.20 10.22 -7.37
N VAL A 34 6.68 9.39 -8.31
CA VAL A 34 8.09 9.30 -8.68
C VAL A 34 8.66 10.64 -9.19
N ASN A 35 7.82 11.57 -9.64
CA ASN A 35 8.24 12.86 -10.20
C ASN A 35 8.18 14.02 -9.21
N ALA A 36 7.62 13.83 -8.02
CA ALA A 36 7.52 14.85 -6.99
C ALA A 36 8.50 14.56 -5.83
N PRO A 37 9.02 15.61 -5.16
CA PRO A 37 9.71 15.47 -3.86
C PRO A 37 8.82 14.79 -2.81
N ILE A 38 9.40 14.09 -1.82
CA ILE A 38 8.63 13.40 -0.77
C ILE A 38 7.82 14.38 0.09
N ASP A 39 8.34 15.58 0.32
CA ASP A 39 7.72 16.66 1.09
C ASP A 39 6.69 17.48 0.29
N ASP A 40 6.51 17.20 -1.00
CA ASP A 40 5.58 17.91 -1.92
C ASP A 40 4.75 16.93 -2.75
N GLN A 41 4.19 15.90 -2.09
CA GLN A 41 3.37 14.88 -2.73
C GLN A 41 1.91 15.32 -2.90
N ASP A 42 1.31 14.99 -4.04
CA ASP A 42 -0.13 15.19 -4.24
C ASP A 42 -0.95 14.21 -3.37
N SER A 43 -1.89 14.75 -2.60
CA SER A 43 -2.73 13.96 -1.70
C SER A 43 -3.60 12.92 -2.43
N ASN A 44 -4.06 13.18 -3.66
CA ASN A 44 -4.82 12.19 -4.40
C ASN A 44 -3.91 11.07 -4.90
N PHE A 45 -2.67 11.39 -5.29
CA PHE A 45 -1.71 10.37 -5.69
C PHE A 45 -1.42 9.42 -4.52
N THR A 46 -1.07 9.98 -3.36
CA THR A 46 -0.68 9.20 -2.18
C THR A 46 -1.79 8.35 -1.59
N MET A 47 -3.05 8.75 -1.82
CA MET A 47 -4.23 8.06 -1.31
C MET A 47 -4.88 7.07 -2.29
N TYR A 48 -4.60 7.16 -3.60
CA TYR A 48 -5.40 6.43 -4.61
C TYR A 48 -4.61 5.74 -5.74
N VAL A 49 -3.28 5.77 -5.74
CA VAL A 49 -2.43 5.08 -6.74
C VAL A 49 -2.05 3.67 -6.28
N PRO A 50 -1.98 2.63 -7.14
CA PRO A 50 -2.28 2.61 -8.57
C PRO A 50 -3.79 2.61 -8.84
N TYR A 51 -4.28 3.58 -9.60
CA TYR A 51 -5.68 3.54 -10.02
C TYR A 51 -5.89 2.41 -11.02
N MET A 52 -6.47 1.30 -10.56
CA MET A 52 -6.99 0.24 -11.42
C MET A 52 -8.13 0.78 -12.27
N ALA A 53 -7.99 0.66 -13.59
CA ALA A 53 -8.94 1.14 -14.60
C ALA A 53 -10.35 0.51 -14.46
N ASN A 54 -11.18 1.00 -13.56
CA ASN A 54 -12.62 0.73 -13.59
C ASN A 54 -13.35 1.95 -14.20
N VAL A 55 -13.51 1.87 -15.51
CA VAL A 55 -13.86 2.93 -16.49
C VAL A 55 -15.32 3.43 -16.40
N LYS A 56 -15.90 3.57 -15.21
CA LYS A 56 -17.32 3.94 -15.06
C LYS A 56 -17.61 5.21 -14.26
N VAL A 57 -16.60 5.93 -13.77
CA VAL A 57 -16.82 7.16 -13.00
C VAL A 57 -16.17 8.34 -13.71
N ALA A 58 -17.02 9.26 -14.19
CA ALA A 58 -16.61 10.48 -14.86
C ALA A 58 -16.16 11.53 -13.85
N VAL A 59 -14.93 11.43 -13.37
CA VAL A 59 -14.29 12.52 -12.63
C VAL A 59 -12.84 12.60 -13.07
N LYS A 60 -12.36 13.83 -13.24
CA LYS A 60 -10.96 14.15 -13.58
C LYS A 60 -10.05 13.51 -12.53
N TYR A 61 -9.51 12.34 -12.82
CA TYR A 61 -8.52 11.71 -11.96
C TYR A 61 -7.23 11.52 -12.73
N TYR A 62 -6.14 11.88 -12.06
CA TYR A 62 -4.77 11.80 -12.53
C TYR A 62 -4.54 10.42 -13.16
N LYS A 63 -3.91 10.39 -14.34
CA LYS A 63 -3.42 9.13 -14.91
C LYS A 63 -2.32 8.61 -13.98
N ALA A 64 -2.69 7.78 -13.02
CA ALA A 64 -1.73 6.92 -12.36
C ALA A 64 -1.00 6.13 -13.44
N HIS A 65 0.33 6.13 -13.40
CA HIS A 65 1.12 5.31 -14.31
C HIS A 65 0.76 3.85 -14.01
N ALA A 66 0.32 3.10 -15.02
CA ALA A 66 -0.12 1.70 -14.86
C ALA A 66 0.98 0.78 -14.26
N ASN A 67 2.21 1.30 -14.20
CA ASN A 67 3.46 0.68 -13.82
C ASN A 67 4.24 1.54 -12.80
N TRP A 68 3.59 2.36 -11.96
CA TRP A 68 4.30 3.28 -11.04
C TRP A 68 5.33 2.57 -10.15
N GLN A 69 5.05 1.33 -9.71
CA GLN A 69 6.00 0.53 -8.93
C GLN A 69 7.31 0.31 -9.68
N GLU A 70 7.23 0.05 -10.99
CA GLU A 70 8.38 -0.19 -11.85
C GLU A 70 9.13 1.10 -12.14
N GLU A 71 8.42 2.21 -12.34
CA GLU A 71 9.03 3.53 -12.50
C GLU A 71 9.77 3.97 -11.24
N TRP A 72 9.16 3.76 -10.07
CA TRP A 72 9.80 4.02 -8.78
C TRP A 72 11.06 3.17 -8.60
N ALA A 73 10.93 1.85 -8.80
CA ALA A 73 12.06 0.94 -8.67
C ALA A 73 13.22 1.30 -9.62
N GLN A 74 12.91 1.74 -10.84
CA GLN A 74 13.93 2.20 -11.79
C GLN A 74 14.61 3.48 -11.31
N LYS A 75 13.86 4.49 -10.86
CA LYS A 75 14.43 5.76 -10.38
C LYS A 75 15.26 5.58 -9.11
N GLN A 76 14.79 4.75 -8.18
CA GLN A 76 15.44 4.54 -6.89
C GLN A 76 16.57 3.51 -6.91
N SER A 77 16.84 2.89 -8.07
CA SER A 77 18.01 2.00 -8.25
C SER A 77 19.35 2.64 -7.87
N GLN A 78 19.42 3.97 -7.82
CA GLN A 78 20.61 4.73 -7.42
C GLN A 78 20.56 5.22 -5.96
N ASP A 79 19.40 5.65 -5.47
CA ASP A 79 19.27 6.29 -4.15
C ASP A 79 18.83 5.33 -3.02
N GLY A 80 18.23 4.20 -3.39
CA GLY A 80 17.91 3.11 -2.47
C GLY A 80 16.62 3.28 -1.67
N MET A 81 15.82 4.31 -1.92
CA MET A 81 14.61 4.60 -1.15
C MET A 81 13.49 3.60 -1.43
N THR A 82 13.10 2.84 -0.40
CA THR A 82 12.02 1.87 -0.44
C THR A 82 10.70 2.50 -0.03
N VAL A 83 9.65 2.25 -0.81
CA VAL A 83 8.27 2.62 -0.47
C VAL A 83 7.56 1.40 0.09
N VAL A 84 6.98 1.55 1.28
CA VAL A 84 6.03 0.60 1.85
C VAL A 84 4.62 1.16 1.72
N TYR A 85 3.70 0.38 1.19
CA TYR A 85 2.36 0.84 0.88
C TYR A 85 1.28 -0.22 1.12
N GLY A 86 0.04 0.23 1.28
CA GLY A 86 -1.16 -0.61 1.36
C GLY A 86 -1.99 -0.48 0.09
N HIS A 87 -3.32 -0.33 0.22
CA HIS A 87 -4.28 0.02 -0.84
C HIS A 87 -4.50 -1.03 -1.94
N ALA A 88 -3.43 -1.60 -2.49
CA ALA A 88 -3.48 -2.70 -3.42
C ALA A 88 -3.83 -3.99 -2.66
N GLU A 89 -5.12 -4.32 -2.64
CA GLU A 89 -5.64 -5.54 -2.03
C GLU A 89 -5.09 -6.79 -2.74
N LEU A 90 -4.12 -7.45 -2.12
CA LEU A 90 -3.47 -8.65 -2.63
C LEU A 90 -3.74 -9.86 -1.72
N LYS A 91 -3.47 -11.07 -2.23
CA LYS A 91 -3.53 -12.31 -1.42
C LYS A 91 -2.23 -12.59 -0.65
N THR A 92 -1.13 -12.00 -1.08
CA THR A 92 0.23 -12.17 -0.54
C THR A 92 0.94 -10.81 -0.62
N PRO A 93 1.92 -10.52 0.25
CA PRO A 93 2.64 -9.26 0.17
C PRO A 93 3.34 -9.12 -1.18
N GLU A 94 3.37 -7.88 -1.70
CA GLU A 94 4.16 -7.56 -2.89
C GLU A 94 5.58 -7.19 -2.47
N VAL A 95 6.56 -7.93 -2.99
CA VAL A 95 7.98 -7.67 -2.71
C VAL A 95 8.69 -7.49 -4.04
N ARG A 96 9.10 -6.26 -4.32
CA ARG A 96 9.90 -5.87 -5.49
C ARG A 96 11.05 -4.95 -5.03
N PRO A 97 12.09 -4.73 -5.86
CA PRO A 97 13.10 -3.73 -5.55
C PRO A 97 12.47 -2.38 -5.21
N PHE A 98 12.79 -1.85 -4.03
CA PHE A 98 12.31 -0.54 -3.53
C PHE A 98 10.79 -0.38 -3.38
N ILE A 99 10.02 -1.47 -3.47
CA ILE A 99 8.56 -1.46 -3.38
C ILE A 99 8.08 -2.64 -2.51
N LYS A 100 7.27 -2.31 -1.51
CA LYS A 100 6.75 -3.26 -0.52
C LYS A 100 5.25 -3.04 -0.31
N GLY A 101 4.41 -3.91 -0.87
CA GLY A 101 2.96 -3.89 -0.67
C GLY A 101 2.54 -4.81 0.48
N ILE A 102 1.89 -4.25 1.51
CA ILE A 102 1.53 -5.00 2.74
C ILE A 102 0.01 -5.21 2.91
N ASP A 103 -0.82 -4.71 2.00
CA ASP A 103 -2.27 -4.93 2.06
C ASP A 103 -2.64 -6.32 1.55
N THR A 104 -2.62 -7.28 2.47
CA THR A 104 -2.94 -8.69 2.21
C THR A 104 -4.39 -9.04 2.51
N SER A 105 -5.31 -8.08 2.36
CA SER A 105 -6.76 -8.32 2.41
C SER A 105 -7.26 -8.96 3.71
N CYS A 106 -6.69 -8.61 4.87
CA CYS A 106 -7.10 -9.14 6.18
C CYS A 106 -8.61 -9.09 6.41
N TYR A 107 -9.27 -8.01 5.96
CA TYR A 107 -10.70 -7.81 6.11
C TYR A 107 -11.56 -8.86 5.37
N LEU A 108 -10.97 -9.55 4.38
CA LEU A 108 -11.55 -10.70 3.66
C LEU A 108 -11.16 -12.05 4.28
N GLY A 109 -10.45 -12.06 5.41
CA GLY A 109 -10.01 -13.28 6.10
C GLY A 109 -8.74 -13.91 5.52
N VAL A 110 -7.92 -13.12 4.80
CA VAL A 110 -6.61 -13.56 4.30
C VAL A 110 -5.57 -13.33 5.40
N GLU A 111 -4.72 -12.32 5.28
CA GLU A 111 -3.63 -12.06 6.24
C GLU A 111 -3.57 -10.58 6.59
N LEU A 112 -3.00 -10.28 7.75
CA LEU A 112 -2.50 -8.97 8.11
C LEU A 112 -0.98 -9.05 8.05
N THR A 113 -0.37 -8.27 7.16
CA THR A 113 1.08 -8.29 6.92
C THR A 113 1.74 -7.01 7.42
N ALA A 114 2.94 -7.15 7.98
CA ALA A 114 3.82 -6.07 8.38
C ALA A 114 5.19 -6.26 7.71
N ASN A 115 5.88 -5.14 7.44
CA ASN A 115 7.30 -5.14 7.12
C ASN A 115 8.08 -4.62 8.34
N ILE A 116 9.02 -5.40 8.84
CA ILE A 116 9.78 -5.11 10.07
C ILE A 116 11.12 -4.48 9.70
N TYR A 117 11.44 -3.37 10.37
CA TYR A 117 12.69 -2.64 10.24
C TYR A 117 13.41 -2.49 11.60
N PRO A 118 14.76 -2.49 11.63
CA PRO A 118 15.66 -2.74 10.50
C PRO A 118 15.65 -4.22 10.07
N GLY A 119 15.99 -4.50 8.80
CA GLY A 119 16.15 -5.87 8.28
C GLY A 119 15.16 -6.30 7.18
N ASP A 120 14.18 -5.46 6.84
CA ASP A 120 13.24 -5.66 5.73
C ASP A 120 12.54 -7.05 5.75
N GLU A 121 12.05 -7.45 6.93
CA GLU A 121 11.42 -8.75 7.15
C GLU A 121 9.88 -8.66 7.03
N MET A 122 9.31 -9.43 6.10
CA MET A 122 7.87 -9.57 5.94
C MET A 122 7.30 -10.63 6.87
N VAL A 123 6.36 -10.23 7.74
CA VAL A 123 5.66 -11.13 8.67
C VAL A 123 4.16 -10.99 8.48
N SER A 124 3.47 -12.14 8.37
CA SER A 124 2.01 -12.22 8.21
C SER A 124 1.37 -12.99 9.36
N VAL A 125 0.16 -12.56 9.75
CA VAL A 125 -0.74 -13.35 10.60
C VAL A 125 -2.08 -13.59 9.89
N ARG A 126 -2.62 -14.80 10.02
CA ARG A 126 -3.91 -15.14 9.40
C ARG A 126 -5.06 -14.43 10.09
N CYS A 127 -5.93 -13.79 9.32
CA CYS A 127 -7.13 -13.14 9.82
C CYS A 127 -8.30 -14.13 9.91
N THR A 128 -8.87 -14.29 11.12
CA THR A 128 -9.86 -15.35 11.41
C THR A 128 -11.31 -14.91 11.20
N LYS A 129 -11.57 -13.61 11.00
CA LYS A 129 -12.90 -13.04 10.81
C LYS A 129 -12.96 -12.23 9.53
N ALA A 130 -13.56 -12.80 8.49
CA ALA A 130 -13.88 -12.07 7.27
C ALA A 130 -15.12 -11.20 7.50
N LEU A 131 -15.04 -9.90 7.20
CA LEU A 131 -16.18 -8.98 7.25
C LEU A 131 -17.19 -9.25 6.11
N LYS A 132 -16.71 -9.87 5.02
CA LYS A 132 -17.54 -10.45 3.98
C LYS A 132 -17.15 -11.93 3.89
N PRO A 133 -17.98 -12.89 4.36
CA PRO A 133 -17.71 -14.27 4.03
C PRO A 133 -17.68 -14.34 2.50
N GLY A 134 -16.53 -14.75 1.94
CA GLY A 134 -16.46 -15.08 0.52
C GLY A 134 -17.62 -16.02 0.22
N LYS A 135 -18.26 -15.87 -0.95
CA LYS A 135 -19.09 -16.97 -1.47
C LYS A 135 -18.19 -18.20 -1.37
N SER A 136 -18.62 -19.19 -0.57
CA SER A 136 -17.87 -20.44 -0.41
C SER A 136 -17.42 -20.86 -1.80
N GLU A 137 -16.11 -21.05 -1.97
CA GLU A 137 -15.63 -21.77 -3.12
C GLU A 137 -16.43 -23.07 -3.12
N THR A 138 -17.16 -23.27 -4.21
CA THR A 138 -17.99 -24.44 -4.41
C THR A 138 -17.14 -25.68 -4.16
N ALA A 139 -17.70 -26.61 -3.40
CA ALA A 139 -17.11 -27.88 -3.04
C ALA A 139 -16.32 -28.53 -4.21
N PRO A 140 -15.23 -29.24 -3.91
CA PRO A 140 -14.48 -29.96 -4.94
C PRO A 140 -15.42 -30.88 -5.71
N LEU A 141 -15.36 -30.80 -7.03
CA LEU A 141 -16.02 -31.74 -7.94
C LEU A 141 -15.64 -33.17 -7.51
N SER A 142 -16.62 -33.90 -7.00
CA SER A 142 -16.49 -35.30 -6.64
C SER A 142 -16.60 -36.17 -7.90
N LYS A 143 -15.50 -36.88 -8.17
CA LYS A 143 -15.28 -38.05 -9.06
C LYS A 143 -15.44 -37.88 -10.56
#